data_AF-A0A952VPC9-F1
#
_entry.id   AF-A0A952VPC9-F1
#
_cell.length_a   1.000
_cell.length_b   1.000
_cell.length_c   1.000
_cell.angle_alpha   90.00
_cell.angle_beta   90.00
_cell.angle_gamma   90.00
#
_symmetry.space_group_name_H-M   'P 1'
#
loop_
_entity.id
_entity.type
_entity.pdbx_description
1 polymer ?
#
loop_
_entity_poly.entity_id
_entity_poly.type
_entity_poly.pdbx_seq_one_letter_code
_entity_poly.pdbx_strand_id
1 'polypeptide(L)' 'MMLLRCELAEALRKWMTREGLTQAQAAKRLGVVQPRISEIACNKVDKLSLDYLVGLCAKAGLTVAVKLAA' A
#
# COMPACT_ATOMS: atom_id res chain seq x y z
N MET A 1 10.45 0.79 12.56
CA MET A 1 9.38 1.38 11.72
C MET A 1 9.29 0.81 10.30
N MET A 2 10.37 0.31 9.69
CA MET A 2 10.32 -0.29 8.35
C MET A 2 9.36 -1.48 8.25
N LEU A 3 9.27 -2.31 9.30
CA LEU A 3 8.39 -3.48 9.35
C LEU A 3 6.92 -3.13 9.06
N LEU A 4 6.35 -2.14 9.76
CA LEU A 4 4.96 -1.70 9.51
C LEU A 4 4.75 -1.24 8.06
N ARG A 5 5.71 -0.51 7.49
CA ARG A 5 5.60 -0.07 6.08
C ARG A 5 5.59 -1.26 5.13
N CYS A 6 6.46 -2.25 5.37
CA CYS A 6 6.49 -3.47 4.59
C CYS A 6 5.18 -4.25 4.68
N GLU A 7 4.59 -4.37 5.88
CA GLU A 7 3.32 -5.06 6.09
C GLU A 7 2.16 -4.37 5.37
N LEU A 8 2.06 -3.04 5.47
CA LEU A 8 1.04 -2.26 4.75
C LEU A 8 1.20 -2.38 3.23
N ALA A 9 2.44 -2.30 2.74
CA ALA A 9 2.73 -2.47 1.32
C ALA A 9 2.40 -3.88 0.83
N GLU A 10 2.64 -4.91 1.65
CA GLU A 10 2.26 -6.27 1.34
C GLU A 10 0.74 -6.45 1.28
N ALA A 11 0.00 -5.86 2.23
CA ALA A 11 -1.46 -5.86 2.21
C ALA A 11 -2.01 -5.22 0.92
N LEU A 12 -1.43 -4.09 0.50
CA LEU A 12 -1.78 -3.43 -0.77
C LEU A 12 -1.45 -4.29 -1.98
N ARG A 13 -0.30 -4.97 -2.01
CA ARG A 13 0.05 -5.92 -3.09
C ARG A 13 -0.95 -7.07 -3.18
N LYS A 14 -1.30 -7.68 -2.04
CA LYS A 14 -2.31 -8.75 -1.98
C LYS A 14 -3.67 -8.28 -2.48
N TRP A 15 -4.08 -7.06 -2.08
CA TRP A 15 -5.30 -6.44 -2.57
C TRP A 15 -5.28 -6.24 -4.10
N MET A 16 -4.20 -5.69 -4.67
CA MET A 16 -4.07 -5.53 -6.12
C MET A 16 -4.18 -6.86 -6.87
N THR A 17 -3.52 -7.91 -6.36
CA THR A 17 -3.58 -9.26 -6.94
C THR A 17 -4.98 -9.84 -6.86
N ARG A 18 -5.66 -9.74 -5.70
CA ARG A 18 -7.03 -10.25 -5.52
C ARG A 18 -8.02 -9.60 -6.47
N GLU A 19 -7.86 -8.29 -6.72
CA GLU A 19 -8.74 -7.52 -7.60
C GLU A 19 -8.31 -7.62 -9.08
N GLY A 20 -7.23 -8.34 -9.42
CA GLY A 20 -6.74 -8.50 -10.79
C GLY A 20 -6.24 -7.20 -11.43
N LEU A 21 -5.74 -6.25 -10.64
CA LEU A 21 -5.40 -4.91 -11.12
C LEU A 21 -3.96 -4.83 -11.63
N THR A 22 -3.79 -4.21 -12.80
CA THR A 22 -2.49 -3.66 -13.21
C THR A 22 -2.12 -2.45 -12.33
N GLN A 23 -0.84 -2.07 -12.32
CA GLN A 23 -0.39 -0.90 -11.56
C GLN A 23 -1.11 0.40 -11.98
N ALA A 24 -1.42 0.55 -13.28
CA ALA A 24 -2.14 1.72 -13.78
C ALA A 24 -3.61 1.74 -13.34
N GLN A 25 -4.28 0.58 -13.31
CA GLN A 25 -5.65 0.47 -12.80
C GLN A 25 -5.70 0.71 -11.28
N ALA A 26 -4.75 0.14 -10.53
CA ALA A 26 -4.64 0.37 -9.09
C ALA A 26 -4.40 1.86 -8.79
N ALA A 27 -3.52 2.52 -9.55
CA ALA A 27 -3.27 3.95 -9.45
C ALA A 27 -4.55 4.77 -9.65
N LYS A 28 -5.32 4.47 -10.71
CA LYS A 28 -6.61 5.11 -10.98
C LYS A 28 -7.61 4.86 -9.84
N ARG A 29 -7.73 3.63 -9.35
CA ARG A 29 -8.67 3.25 -8.28
C ARG A 29 -8.33 3.90 -6.94
N LEU A 30 -7.05 4.06 -6.64
CA LEU A 30 -6.56 4.72 -5.42
C LEU A 30 -6.42 6.24 -5.57
N GLY A 31 -6.69 6.79 -6.76
CA GLY A 31 -6.57 8.23 -7.04
C GLY A 31 -5.14 8.73 -6.82
N VAL A 32 -4.14 7.98 -7.26
CA VAL A 32 -2.72 8.33 -7.19
C VAL A 32 -2.05 8.13 -8.54
N VAL A 33 -0.85 8.67 -8.71
CA VAL A 33 -0.05 8.46 -9.92
C VAL A 33 0.59 7.07 -9.90
N GLN A 34 0.72 6.45 -11.08
CA GLN A 34 1.28 5.10 -11.24
C GLN A 34 2.67 4.90 -10.59
N PRO A 35 3.62 5.87 -10.61
CA PRO A 35 4.91 5.70 -9.94
C PRO A 35 4.81 5.33 -8.46
N ARG A 36 3.78 5.81 -7.74
CA ARG A 36 3.56 5.45 -6.32
C ARG A 36 3.17 3.99 -6.15
N ILE A 37 2.41 3.45 -7.08
CA ILE A 37 2.07 2.02 -7.10
C ILE A 37 3.30 1.18 -7.49
N SER A 38 4.11 1.67 -8.41
CA SER A 38 5.38 1.02 -8.78
C SER A 38 6.34 0.93 -7.59
N GLU A 39 6.45 1.98 -6.77
CA GLU A 39 7.25 1.95 -5.54
C GLU A 39 6.80 0.84 -4.58
N ILE A 40 5.49 0.64 -4.41
CA ILE A 40 4.91 -0.44 -3.59
C ILE A 40 5.19 -1.82 -4.19
N ALA A 41 5.03 -1.97 -5.51
CA ALA A 41 5.23 -3.23 -6.20
C ALA A 41 6.71 -3.67 -6.24
N CYS A 42 7.64 -2.73 -6.36
CA CYS A 42 9.08 -2.98 -6.46
C CYS A 42 9.82 -2.96 -5.11
N ASN A 43 9.11 -3.07 -3.98
CA ASN A 43 9.69 -3.02 -2.61
C ASN A 43 10.47 -1.73 -2.28
N LYS A 44 10.21 -0.62 -2.98
CA LYS A 44 10.82 0.70 -2.71
C LYS A 44 9.98 1.51 -1.72
N VAL A 45 9.58 0.86 -0.63
CA VAL A 45 8.62 1.39 0.35
C VAL A 45 9.25 2.37 1.35
N ASP A 46 10.58 2.45 1.37
CA ASP A 46 11.36 3.43 2.12
C ASP A 46 11.07 4.88 1.70
N LYS A 47 10.64 5.07 0.45
CA LYS A 47 10.27 6.37 -0.12
C LYS A 47 8.86 6.83 0.23
N LEU A 48 8.08 5.97 0.88
CA LEU A 48 6.69 6.21 1.23
C LEU A 48 6.57 6.41 2.75
N SER A 49 5.86 7.47 3.14
CA SER A 49 5.56 7.67 4.56
C SER A 49 4.60 6.59 5.06
N LEU A 50 4.64 6.32 6.36
CA LEU A 50 3.70 5.36 6.98
C LEU A 50 2.26 5.85 6.78
N ASP A 51 2.01 7.13 7.03
CA ASP A 51 0.72 7.79 6.86
C ASP A 51 0.16 7.64 5.44
N TYR A 52 1.04 7.78 4.44
CA TYR A 52 0.66 7.60 3.04
C TYR A 52 0.18 6.16 2.76
N LEU A 53 0.90 5.16 3.29
CA LEU A 53 0.51 3.75 3.14
C LEU A 53 -0.81 3.45 3.87
N VAL A 54 -1.01 4.00 5.07
CA VAL A 54 -2.29 3.89 5.79
C VAL A 54 -3.44 4.50 4.98
N GLY A 55 -3.24 5.69 4.42
CA GLY A 55 -4.22 6.35 3.56
C GLY A 55 -4.57 5.53 2.30
N LEU A 56 -3.58 4.88 1.70
CA LEU A 56 -3.83 3.97 0.58
C LEU A 56 -4.60 2.72 0.99
N CYS A 57 -4.29 2.13 2.14
CA CYS A 57 -5.05 1.00 2.68
C CYS A 57 -6.53 1.39 2.91
N ALA A 58 -6.77 2.57 3.48
CA ALA A 58 -8.13 3.09 3.66
C ALA A 58 -8.87 3.24 2.32
N LYS A 59 -8.23 3.83 1.30
CA LYS A 59 -8.79 3.96 -0.05
C LYS A 59 -9.05 2.60 -0.74
N ALA A 60 -8.24 1.59 -0.41
CA ALA A 60 -8.42 0.22 -0.88
C ALA A 60 -9.55 -0.53 -0.15
N GLY A 61 -10.16 0.07 0.89
CA GLY A 61 -11.16 -0.57 1.74
C GLY A 61 -10.56 -1.60 2.70
N LEU A 62 -9.26 -1.49 3.01
CA LEU A 62 -8.57 -2.35 3.97
C LEU A 62 -8.63 -1.73 5.37
N THR A 63 -9.03 -2.54 6.36
CA THR A 63 -8.97 -2.16 7.77
C THR A 63 -7.56 -2.35 8.30
N VAL A 64 -6.97 -1.28 8.84
CA VAL A 64 -5.63 -1.29 9.45
C VAL A 64 -5.78 -1.18 10.97
N ALA A 65 -5.12 -2.07 11.71
CA ALA A 65 -5.00 -2.01 13.16
C ALA A 65 -3.52 -2.16 13.56
N VAL A 66 -3.06 -1.32 14.49
CA VAL A 66 -1.69 -1.36 15.02
C VAL A 66 -1.74 -1.80 16.47
N LYS A 67 -0.90 -2.78 16.83
CA LYS A 67 -0.70 -3.22 18.21
C LYS A 67 0.71 -2.86 18.65
N LEU A 68 0.83 -2.31 19.85
CA LEU A 68 2.14 -2.08 20.48
C LEU A 68 2.55 -3.37 21.19
N ALA A 69 3.76 -3.85 20.91
CA ALA A 69 4.38 -4.89 21.72
C ALA A 69 4.97 -4.23 22.97
N ALA A 70 4.69 -4.80 24.14
CA ALA A 70 5.29 -4.40 25.41
C ALA A 70 6.67 -5.05 25.60
#